data_AF-A0A2K3MH46-F1
#
_entry.id   AF-A0A2K3MH46-F1
#
_cell.length_a   1.000
_cell.length_b   1.000
_cell.length_c   1.000
_cell.angle_alpha   90.00
_cell.angle_beta   90.00
_cell.angle_gamma   90.00
#
_symmetry.space_group_name_H-M   'P 1'
#
loop_
_entity.id
_entity.type
_entity.pdbx_description
1 polymer ?
#
loop_
_entity_poly.entity_id
_entity_poly.type
_entity_poly.pdbx_seq_one_letter_code
_entity_poly.pdbx_strand_id
1 'polypeptide(L)'
;MVKPSGVGWGGSTLSPAGTSSPSMGSGHFPDKDFVHASYFREIGIQIDDSGTYYEPTGEEHADAASCYNVIYYGDQGEEFGYSLQFGGPGCNK
;
A
#
# COMPACT_ATOMS: atom_id res chain seq x y z
N MET A 1 24.01 6.29 -8.47
CA MET A 1 22.71 5.63 -8.22
C MET A 1 21.82 6.65 -7.57
N VAL A 2 20.85 7.20 -8.30
CA VAL A 2 19.91 8.17 -7.72
C VAL A 2 18.90 7.36 -6.92
N LYS A 3 18.75 7.68 -5.63
CA LYS A 3 17.73 7.08 -4.77
C LYS A 3 16.62 8.12 -4.58
N PRO A 4 15.34 7.75 -4.72
CA PRO A 4 14.25 8.66 -4.40
C PRO A 4 14.37 9.14 -2.95
N SER A 5 14.30 10.45 -2.71
CA SER A 5 14.25 10.99 -1.35
C SER A 5 12.79 11.18 -0.94
N GLY A 6 12.29 10.33 -0.02
CA GLY A 6 10.99 10.50 0.61
C GLY A 6 9.82 9.86 -0.14
N VAL A 7 9.83 8.53 -0.29
CA VAL A 7 8.63 7.77 -0.69
C VAL A 7 7.94 7.27 0.57
N GLY A 8 6.62 7.33 0.61
CA GLY A 8 5.81 6.81 1.70
C GLY A 8 4.59 6.07 1.17
N TRP A 9 4.26 4.96 1.80
CA TRP A 9 3.08 4.17 1.51
C TRP A 9 2.03 4.45 2.56
N GLY A 10 0.85 4.87 2.14
CA GLY A 10 -0.22 5.24 3.05
C GLY A 10 -1.54 5.37 2.31
N GLY A 11 -2.56 5.77 3.05
CA GLY A 11 -3.88 6.03 2.50
C GLY A 11 -4.67 6.95 3.41
N SER A 12 -5.76 7.48 2.89
CA SER A 12 -6.71 8.27 3.68
C SER A 12 -8.11 7.75 3.43
N THR A 13 -8.86 7.53 4.51
CA THR A 13 -10.28 7.17 4.46
C THR A 13 -11.11 8.24 5.13
N LEU A 14 -12.23 8.59 4.53
CA LEU A 14 -13.21 9.49 5.12
C LEU A 14 -14.50 8.70 5.38
N SER A 15 -15.04 8.83 6.58
CA SER A 15 -16.36 8.27 6.93
C SER A 15 -17.13 9.30 7.76
N PRO A 16 -18.46 9.40 7.60
CA PRO A 16 -19.27 10.29 8.42
C PRO A 16 -19.04 10.09 9.93
N ALA A 17 -19.24 11.15 10.70
CA ALA A 17 -19.16 11.05 12.15
C ALA A 17 -20.27 10.13 12.69
N GLY A 18 -19.91 9.22 13.61
CA GLY A 18 -20.86 8.27 14.22
C GLY A 18 -21.21 7.05 13.37
N THR A 19 -20.59 6.86 12.20
CA THR A 19 -20.73 5.63 11.40
C THR A 19 -19.47 4.78 11.48
N SER A 20 -19.63 3.45 11.40
CA SER A 20 -18.50 2.55 11.13
C SER A 20 -17.88 2.88 9.78
N SER A 21 -16.57 2.79 9.68
CA SER A 21 -15.86 2.96 8.42
C SER A 21 -16.00 1.68 7.60
N PRO A 22 -16.25 1.75 6.27
CA PRO A 22 -16.44 0.56 5.44
C PRO A 22 -15.14 -0.21 5.21
N SER A 23 -15.20 -1.43 4.69
CA SER A 23 -14.01 -2.16 4.27
C SER A 23 -13.25 -1.44 3.14
N MET A 24 -11.92 -1.50 3.16
CA MET A 24 -11.05 -0.98 2.10
C MET A 24 -10.51 -2.13 1.23
N GLY A 25 -10.55 -1.95 -0.09
CA GLY A 25 -10.11 -2.98 -1.04
C GLY A 25 -10.98 -4.22 -0.94
N SER A 26 -10.36 -5.38 -0.72
CA SER A 26 -11.02 -6.66 -0.48
C SER A 26 -11.54 -6.82 0.95
N GLY A 27 -11.24 -5.87 1.86
CA GLY A 27 -11.59 -5.95 3.27
C GLY A 27 -10.63 -6.78 4.13
N HIS A 28 -9.60 -7.36 3.51
CA HIS A 28 -8.55 -8.10 4.19
C HIS A 28 -7.36 -7.22 4.52
N PHE A 29 -6.70 -7.53 5.64
CA PHE A 29 -5.41 -6.92 5.96
C PHE A 29 -4.31 -7.49 5.05
N PRO A 30 -3.23 -6.73 4.83
CA PRO A 30 -2.02 -7.25 4.20
C PRO A 30 -1.52 -8.52 4.89
N ASP A 31 -1.48 -9.63 4.17
CA ASP A 31 -1.14 -10.96 4.67
C ASP A 31 -0.21 -11.75 3.73
N LYS A 32 0.29 -11.10 2.68
CA LYS A 32 1.16 -11.67 1.64
C LYS A 32 0.47 -12.68 0.71
N ASP A 33 -0.84 -12.88 0.84
CA ASP A 33 -1.63 -13.63 -0.14
C ASP A 33 -2.23 -12.66 -1.17
N PHE A 34 -1.62 -12.63 -2.36
CA PHE A 34 -2.02 -11.76 -3.46
C PHE A 34 -3.35 -12.15 -4.12
N VAL A 35 -3.99 -13.24 -3.70
CA VAL A 35 -5.36 -13.59 -4.12
C VAL A 35 -6.39 -13.11 -3.10
N HIS A 36 -5.96 -12.69 -1.92
CA HIS A 36 -6.82 -12.36 -0.77
C HIS A 36 -6.83 -10.87 -0.45
N ALA A 37 -5.67 -10.26 -0.20
CA ALA A 37 -5.54 -8.83 0.07
C ALA A 37 -5.44 -8.03 -1.24
N SER A 38 -5.96 -6.80 -1.24
CA SER A 38 -5.77 -5.88 -2.36
C SER A 38 -4.32 -5.42 -2.44
N TYR A 39 -3.80 -5.24 -3.66
CA TYR A 39 -2.39 -4.95 -3.87
C TYR A 39 -2.15 -4.04 -5.08
N PHE A 40 -0.98 -3.40 -5.06
CA PHE A 40 -0.31 -2.86 -6.25
C PHE A 40 0.94 -3.69 -6.52
N ARG A 41 1.20 -3.98 -7.79
CA ARG A 41 2.36 -4.76 -8.26
C ARG A 41 3.12 -4.00 -9.33
N GLU A 42 4.36 -4.41 -9.58
CA GLU A 42 5.26 -3.76 -10.56
C GLU A 42 5.46 -2.26 -10.29
N ILE A 43 5.63 -1.90 -9.02
CA ILE A 43 5.78 -0.51 -8.60
C ILE A 43 7.19 -0.02 -8.98
N GLY A 44 7.25 1.09 -9.70
CA GLY A 44 8.48 1.77 -10.05
C GLY A 44 8.37 3.28 -9.82
N ILE A 45 9.45 3.91 -9.38
CA ILE A 45 9.50 5.36 -9.16
C ILE A 45 10.28 6.01 -10.29
N GLN A 46 9.65 6.92 -11.00
CA GLN A 46 10.30 7.78 -11.97
C GLN A 46 10.70 9.09 -11.29
N ILE A 47 11.97 9.47 -11.40
CA ILE A 47 12.56 10.66 -10.74
C ILE A 47 12.80 11.83 -11.70
N ASP A 48 12.73 11.56 -13.00
CA ASP A 48 12.93 12.51 -14.10
C ASP A 48 12.17 12.06 -15.35
N ASP A 49 12.11 12.87 -16.39
CA ASP A 49 11.36 12.55 -17.62
C ASP A 49 12.05 11.52 -18.52
N SER A 50 13.04 10.76 -18.04
CA SER A 50 13.80 9.79 -18.85
C SER A 50 13.00 8.55 -19.26
N GLY A 51 11.86 8.29 -18.62
CA GLY A 51 11.11 7.04 -18.73
C GLY A 51 11.76 5.86 -17.99
N THR A 52 12.80 6.12 -17.18
CA THR A 52 13.43 5.10 -16.33
C THR A 52 12.71 5.01 -14.99
N TYR A 53 12.36 3.78 -14.59
CA TYR A 53 11.78 3.48 -13.29
C TYR A 53 12.85 2.88 -12.37
N TYR A 54 12.90 3.39 -11.14
CA TYR A 54 13.83 2.97 -10.10
C TYR A 54 13.12 2.20 -9.00
N GLU A 55 13.90 1.42 -8.25
CA GLU A 55 13.41 0.69 -7.09
C GLU A 55 12.70 1.63 -6.10
N PRO A 56 11.49 1.29 -5.65
CA PRO A 56 10.83 2.07 -4.61
C PRO A 56 11.49 1.80 -3.25
N THR A 57 11.86 2.87 -2.54
CA THR A 57 12.29 2.81 -1.14
C THR A 57 11.45 3.78 -0.33
N GLY A 58 10.55 3.28 0.53
CA GLY A 58 9.64 4.14 1.30
C GLY A 58 9.17 3.55 2.61
N GLU A 59 8.69 4.42 3.49
CA GLU A 59 8.16 4.07 4.81
C GLU A 59 6.65 3.82 4.76
N GLU A 60 6.17 2.90 5.58
CA GLU A 60 4.74 2.60 5.72
C GLU A 60 4.11 3.51 6.78
N HIS A 61 2.93 4.05 6.48
CA HIS A 61 2.18 4.92 7.38
C HIS A 61 0.73 4.45 7.51
N ALA A 62 0.34 4.06 8.72
CA ALA A 62 -1.03 3.74 9.10
C ALA A 62 -1.33 4.32 10.48
N ASP A 63 -2.21 5.32 10.53
CA ASP A 63 -2.67 5.98 11.76
C ASP A 63 -3.62 5.08 12.58
N ALA A 64 -4.40 4.24 11.90
CA ALA A 64 -5.31 3.25 12.48
C ALA A 64 -5.08 1.85 11.90
N ALA A 65 -3.89 1.28 12.13
CA ALA A 65 -3.46 -0.03 11.63
C ALA A 65 -4.43 -1.19 11.96
N SER A 66 -5.21 -1.06 13.04
CA SER A 66 -6.24 -2.03 13.44
C SER A 66 -7.52 -1.98 12.59
N CYS A 67 -7.66 -0.99 11.71
CA CYS A 67 -8.79 -0.85 10.80
C CYS A 67 -8.38 -0.97 9.34
N TYR A 68 -7.28 -0.31 8.98
CA TYR A 68 -6.67 -0.34 7.66
C TYR A 68 -5.17 -0.36 7.81
N ASN A 69 -4.50 -1.13 6.96
CA ASN A 69 -3.05 -1.17 6.95
C ASN A 69 -2.52 -1.21 5.52
N VAL A 70 -1.23 -0.89 5.39
CA VAL A 70 -0.47 -0.99 4.16
C VAL A 70 0.89 -1.61 4.50
N ILE A 71 1.31 -2.61 3.72
CA ILE A 71 2.62 -3.24 3.87
C ILE A 71 3.28 -3.32 2.50
N TYR A 72 4.50 -2.80 2.40
CA TYR A 72 5.35 -2.89 1.23
C TYR A 72 6.29 -4.08 1.40
N TYR A 73 6.17 -5.06 0.51
CA TYR A 73 6.95 -6.29 0.61
C TYR A 73 8.30 -6.22 -0.14
N GLY A 74 8.55 -5.14 -0.87
CA GLY A 74 9.68 -5.06 -1.80
C GLY A 74 9.47 -5.95 -3.01
N ASP A 75 10.56 -6.33 -3.68
CA ASP A 75 10.51 -7.21 -4.85
C ASP A 75 10.10 -8.64 -4.45
N GLN A 76 8.93 -9.07 -4.91
CA GLN A 76 8.40 -10.44 -4.71
C GLN A 76 8.75 -11.37 -5.87
N GLY A 77 9.40 -10.86 -6.92
CA GLY A 77 9.76 -11.60 -8.12
C GLY A 77 8.58 -11.92 -9.04
N GLU A 78 8.91 -12.64 -10.11
CA GLU A 78 7.98 -13.15 -11.13
C GLU A 78 6.94 -12.13 -11.62
N GLU A 79 5.66 -12.38 -11.34
CA GLU A 79 4.53 -11.56 -11.80
C GLU A 79 4.25 -10.36 -10.88
N PHE A 80 4.79 -10.35 -9.66
CA PHE A 80 4.43 -9.36 -8.65
C PHE A 80 5.44 -8.21 -8.54
N GLY A 81 6.72 -8.48 -8.84
CA GLY A 81 7.79 -7.48 -8.75
C GLY A 81 7.76 -6.73 -7.42
N TYR A 82 8.14 -5.45 -7.44
CA TYR A 82 7.96 -4.57 -6.29
C TYR A 82 6.47 -4.35 -6.01
N SER A 83 6.02 -4.76 -4.82
CA SER A 83 4.59 -4.74 -4.51
C SER A 83 4.28 -4.35 -3.07
N LEU A 84 3.08 -3.81 -2.90
CA LEU A 84 2.48 -3.54 -1.60
C LEU A 84 1.07 -4.10 -1.57
N GLN A 85 0.64 -4.51 -0.38
CA GLN A 85 -0.75 -4.79 -0.09
C GLN A 85 -1.35 -3.69 0.78
N PHE A 86 -2.64 -3.46 0.62
CA PHE A 86 -3.41 -2.52 1.41
C PHE A 86 -4.82 -3.06 1.66
N GLY A 87 -5.43 -2.62 2.75
CA GLY A 87 -6.83 -2.94 3.04
C GLY A 87 -7.11 -3.09 4.52
N GLY A 88 -8.29 -3.64 4.79
CA GLY A 88 -8.77 -3.93 6.14
C GLY A 88 -10.28 -3.84 6.22
N PRO A 89 -10.90 -4.42 7.25
CA PRO A 89 -12.35 -4.56 7.37
C PRO A 89 -13.06 -3.24 7.68
N GLY A 90 -12.31 -2.18 8.00
CA GLY A 90 -12.84 -0.93 8.52
C GLY A 90 -12.87 -0.88 10.04
N CYS A 91 -13.18 0.29 10.58
CA CYS A 91 -13.32 0.50 12.01
C CYS A 91 -14.80 0.44 12.42
N ASN A 92 -15.09 -0.20 13.54
CA ASN A 92 -16.28 0.13 14.31
C ASN A 92 -15.95 1.31 15.24
N LYS A 93 -16.86 2.27 15.34
CA LYS A 93 -16.81 3.33 16.37
C LYS A 93 -17.67 2.95 17.56
#